data_AF-A0A660XG37-F1
#
_entry.id   AF-A0A660XG37-F1
#
_cell.length_a   1.000
_cell.length_b   1.000
_cell.length_c   1.000
_cell.angle_alpha   90.00
_cell.angle_beta   90.00
_cell.angle_gamma   90.00
#
_symmetry.space_group_name_H-M   'P 1'
#
loop_
_entity.id
_entity.type
_entity.pdbx_description
1 polymer ?
#
loop_
_entity_poly.entity_id
_entity_poly.type
_entity_poly.pdbx_seq_one_letter_code
_entity_poly.pdbx_strand_id
1 'polypeptide(L)'
;MCKTALNRIKSNYLPYHWDLNIYRGCVHRCRYCYAQYSHNYLNSGDFFGTIYIKENIIEALERQLASRSWKHETVNLGGVTDSYQSIEKVKAFMPDILRLFIKYRTPVSISTKATLLLRDRELFVKLAEVAGAHVAISATTFDEELRKKIEPGSFPTKERFKVIEAFKGTKVMTGVLMMPILPYLTDSEQNL
;
A
#
# COMPACT_ATOMS: atom_id res chain seq x y z
N MET A 1 2.81 22.25 1.56
CA MET A 1 1.86 21.53 2.45
C MET A 1 0.76 20.86 1.64
N CYS A 2 0.40 19.63 2.01
CA CYS A 2 -0.71 18.89 1.42
C CYS A 2 -2.05 19.49 1.86
N LYS A 3 -2.96 19.75 0.91
CA LYS A 3 -4.32 20.26 1.19
C LYS A 3 -5.27 19.15 1.62
N THR A 4 -5.14 17.95 1.05
CA THR A 4 -6.02 16.79 1.30
C THR A 4 -5.21 15.50 1.36
N ALA A 5 -5.34 14.77 2.47
CA ALA A 5 -4.74 13.45 2.64
C ALA A 5 -5.48 12.38 1.84
N LEU A 6 -6.80 12.28 2.05
CA LEU A 6 -7.69 11.32 1.39
C LEU A 6 -8.23 11.88 0.07
N ASN A 7 -8.13 11.09 -0.98
CA ASN A 7 -8.64 11.41 -2.32
C ASN A 7 -9.75 10.43 -2.69
N ARG A 8 -10.87 10.93 -3.20
CA ARG A 8 -11.99 10.09 -3.62
C ARG A 8 -11.69 9.46 -4.97
N ILE A 9 -11.82 8.15 -5.07
CA ILE A 9 -11.67 7.37 -6.30
C ILE A 9 -13.04 7.21 -6.93
N LYS A 10 -13.14 7.47 -8.24
CA LYS A 10 -14.33 7.15 -9.04
C LYS A 10 -14.10 5.79 -9.70
N SER A 11 -14.51 4.72 -9.03
CA SER A 11 -14.50 3.37 -9.59
C SER A 11 -15.68 2.57 -9.06
N ASN A 12 -16.34 1.84 -9.96
CA ASN A 12 -17.41 0.90 -9.61
C ASN A 12 -16.88 -0.53 -9.41
N TYR A 13 -15.59 -0.75 -9.65
CA TYR A 13 -14.97 -2.09 -9.64
C TYR A 13 -14.08 -2.34 -8.42
N LEU A 14 -13.74 -1.28 -7.67
CA LEU A 14 -12.89 -1.37 -6.49
C LEU A 14 -13.76 -1.51 -5.23
N PRO A 15 -13.31 -2.29 -4.22
CA PRO A 15 -14.03 -2.46 -2.96
C PRO A 15 -13.88 -1.26 -2.00
N TYR A 16 -13.37 -0.13 -2.48
CA TYR A 16 -13.11 1.09 -1.71
C TYR A 16 -13.26 2.33 -2.60
N HIS A 17 -13.57 3.47 -1.97
CA HIS A 17 -13.81 4.75 -2.65
C HIS A 17 -12.82 5.85 -2.27
N TRP A 18 -11.86 5.57 -1.39
CA TRP A 18 -10.88 6.53 -0.90
C TRP A 18 -9.48 5.97 -1.00
N ASP A 19 -8.52 6.83 -1.34
CA ASP A 19 -7.09 6.49 -1.41
C ASP A 19 -6.27 7.44 -0.54
N LEU A 20 -5.31 6.87 0.19
CA LEU A 20 -4.30 7.58 0.94
C LEU A 20 -2.91 7.25 0.38
N ASN A 21 -2.32 8.23 -0.30
CA ASN A 21 -0.94 8.14 -0.77
C ASN A 21 -0.06 9.08 0.06
N ILE A 22 0.75 8.48 0.93
CA ILE A 22 1.68 9.18 1.84
C ILE A 22 2.96 9.66 1.12
N TYR A 23 3.34 8.92 0.08
CA TYR A 23 4.45 9.21 -0.80
C TYR A 23 3.94 9.37 -2.25
N ARG A 24 4.78 9.98 -3.09
CA ARG A 24 4.63 9.95 -4.54
C ARG A 24 5.97 9.55 -5.13
N GLY A 25 5.95 8.57 -6.04
CA GLY A 25 7.13 7.78 -6.40
C GLY A 25 7.18 6.48 -5.60
N CYS A 26 7.94 5.49 -6.09
CA CYS A 26 8.12 4.22 -5.39
C CYS A 26 9.46 3.57 -5.75
N VAL A 27 10.30 3.27 -4.76
CA VAL A 27 11.63 2.69 -5.00
C VAL A 27 11.64 1.22 -5.42
N HIS A 28 10.47 0.57 -5.55
CA HIS A 28 10.38 -0.83 -6.00
C HIS A 28 10.77 -1.06 -7.46
N ARG A 29 10.72 -0.02 -8.30
CA ARG A 29 11.23 -0.07 -9.68
C ARG A 29 10.57 -1.13 -10.56
N CYS A 30 9.30 -1.46 -10.29
CA CYS A 30 8.55 -2.41 -11.11
C CYS A 30 8.46 -1.90 -12.55
N ARG A 31 8.96 -2.67 -13.53
CA ARG A 31 9.00 -2.25 -14.94
C ARG A 31 7.61 -2.03 -15.55
N TYR A 32 6.61 -2.73 -15.01
CA TYR A 32 5.21 -2.67 -15.43
C TYR A 32 4.39 -1.64 -14.61
N CYS A 33 5.03 -0.81 -13.77
CA CYS A 33 4.32 0.04 -12.82
C CYS A 33 3.41 1.05 -13.52
N TYR A 34 2.09 0.90 -13.35
CA TYR A 34 1.13 1.86 -13.90
C TYR A 34 1.26 3.23 -13.23
N ALA A 35 1.59 3.29 -11.94
CA ALA A 35 1.60 4.52 -11.14
C ALA A 35 2.61 5.59 -11.59
N GLN A 36 3.50 5.27 -12.54
CA GLN A 36 4.42 6.23 -13.17
C GLN A 36 3.69 7.45 -13.75
N TYR A 37 2.44 7.27 -14.25
CA TYR A 37 1.62 8.39 -14.75
C TYR A 37 1.46 9.51 -13.69
N SER A 38 1.52 9.15 -12.41
CA SER A 38 1.36 10.12 -11.33
C SER A 38 2.47 11.17 -11.34
N HIS A 39 3.68 10.90 -11.84
CA HIS A 39 4.75 11.90 -11.92
C HIS A 39 4.60 12.89 -13.09
N ASN A 40 3.76 12.58 -14.09
CA ASN A 40 3.47 13.51 -15.19
C ASN A 40 2.85 14.82 -14.69
N TYR A 41 2.04 14.77 -13.63
CA TYR A 41 1.46 15.98 -13.00
C TYR A 41 2.50 16.85 -12.27
N LEU A 42 3.72 16.37 -12.08
CA LEU A 42 4.84 17.11 -11.50
C LEU A 42 5.82 17.60 -12.57
N ASN A 43 5.55 17.36 -13.86
CA ASN A 43 6.51 17.57 -14.95
C ASN A 43 7.88 16.91 -14.67
N SER A 44 7.86 15.75 -14.01
CA SER A 44 9.03 14.95 -13.68
C SER A 44 8.90 13.56 -14.27
N GLY A 45 9.98 13.01 -14.84
CA GLY A 45 10.03 11.62 -15.32
C GLY A 45 10.58 10.64 -14.30
N ASP A 46 11.12 11.13 -13.17
CA ASP A 46 11.89 10.31 -12.22
C ASP A 46 11.00 9.74 -11.10
N PHE A 47 10.06 8.87 -11.45
CA PHE A 47 9.15 8.20 -10.50
C PHE A 47 9.88 7.28 -9.51
N PHE A 48 11.03 6.74 -9.92
CA PHE A 48 11.74 5.72 -9.17
C PHE A 48 12.89 6.27 -8.34
N GLY A 49 13.55 7.35 -8.78
CA GLY A 49 14.66 7.99 -8.08
C GLY A 49 14.25 9.09 -7.10
N THR A 50 13.14 9.78 -7.37
CA THR A 50 12.69 10.90 -6.53
C THR A 50 11.39 10.56 -5.82
N ILE A 51 11.43 10.53 -4.48
CA ILE A 51 10.24 10.29 -3.64
C ILE A 51 9.79 11.61 -3.01
N TYR A 52 8.58 12.05 -3.37
CA TYR A 52 7.96 13.21 -2.75
C TYR A 52 7.18 12.79 -1.51
N ILE A 53 7.30 13.58 -0.45
CA ILE A 53 6.78 13.27 0.88
C ILE A 53 5.76 14.34 1.25
N LYS A 54 4.58 13.92 1.72
CA LYS A 54 3.59 14.83 2.30
C LYS A 54 3.88 15.01 3.79
N GLU A 55 4.71 15.99 4.14
CA GLU A 55 5.19 16.14 5.53
C GLU A 55 4.08 16.37 6.56
N ASN A 56 3.00 17.06 6.20
CA ASN A 56 1.85 17.32 7.07
C ASN A 56 0.72 16.27 6.92
N ILE A 57 1.03 15.05 6.45
CA ILE A 57 0.00 14.05 6.11
C ILE A 57 -0.84 13.62 7.31
N ILE A 58 -0.24 13.52 8.50
CA ILE A 58 -0.91 13.10 9.74
C ILE A 58 -1.99 14.11 10.12
N GLU A 59 -1.64 15.40 10.17
CA GLU A 59 -2.56 16.50 10.50
C GLU A 59 -3.70 16.60 9.46
N ALA A 60 -3.35 16.51 8.17
CA ALA A 60 -4.34 16.56 7.10
C ALA A 60 -5.31 15.37 7.14
N LEU A 61 -4.82 14.17 7.46
CA LEU A 61 -5.64 12.96 7.61
C LEU A 61 -6.57 13.08 8.81
N GLU A 62 -6.05 13.48 9.97
CA GLU A 62 -6.88 13.63 11.18
C GLU A 62 -8.02 14.62 10.96
N ARG A 63 -7.75 15.76 10.33
CA ARG A 63 -8.79 16.74 10.00
C ARG A 63 -9.92 16.14 9.16
N GLN A 64 -9.60 15.28 8.20
CA GLN A 64 -10.61 14.64 7.35
C GLN A 64 -11.39 13.56 8.10
N LEU A 65 -10.71 12.70 8.87
CA LEU A 65 -11.34 11.62 9.63
C LEU A 65 -12.21 12.14 10.79
N ALA A 66 -11.83 13.27 11.39
CA ALA A 66 -12.59 13.93 12.46
C ALA A 66 -13.83 14.70 11.96
N SER A 67 -13.98 14.87 10.65
CA SER A 67 -15.12 15.59 10.08
C SER A 67 -16.43 14.86 10.35
N ARG A 68 -17.48 15.60 10.73
CA ARG A 68 -18.85 15.06 10.87
C ARG A 68 -19.42 14.45 9.58
N SER A 69 -18.86 14.82 8.44
CA SER A 69 -19.26 14.26 7.13
C SER A 69 -18.58 12.93 6.81
N TRP A 70 -17.56 12.52 7.57
CA TRP A 70 -16.87 11.26 7.33
C TRP A 70 -17.81 10.07 7.56
N LYS A 71 -17.85 9.15 6.60
CA LYS A 71 -18.79 8.01 6.60
C LYS A 71 -18.14 6.69 7.00
N HIS A 72 -16.89 6.72 7.45
CA HIS A 72 -16.13 5.52 7.81
C HIS A 72 -16.04 4.50 6.66
N GLU A 73 -15.99 5.02 5.42
CA GLU A 73 -15.77 4.19 4.22
C GLU A 73 -14.35 3.62 4.21
N THR A 74 -14.18 2.45 3.60
CA THR A 74 -12.87 1.80 3.47
C THR A 74 -11.90 2.68 2.69
N VAL A 75 -10.71 2.89 3.27
CA VAL A 75 -9.61 3.63 2.66
C VAL A 75 -8.54 2.66 2.16
N ASN A 76 -8.18 2.77 0.89
CA ASN A 76 -7.00 2.12 0.35
C ASN A 76 -5.74 2.89 0.72
N LEU A 77 -4.69 2.17 1.13
CA LEU A 77 -3.39 2.71 1.44
C LEU A 77 -2.43 2.39 0.30
N GLY A 78 -1.83 3.42 -0.30
CA GLY A 78 -0.79 3.24 -1.32
C GLY A 78 -1.31 2.86 -2.71
N GLY A 79 -2.38 3.48 -3.19
CA GLY A 79 -2.89 3.22 -4.55
C GLY A 79 -1.95 3.64 -5.69
N VAL A 80 -0.97 4.52 -5.48
CA VAL A 80 0.05 4.86 -6.51
C VAL A 80 1.48 4.82 -5.97
N THR A 81 1.68 4.18 -4.83
CA THR A 81 2.99 4.05 -4.17
C THR A 81 2.94 2.90 -3.16
N ASP A 82 4.07 2.28 -2.85
CA ASP A 82 4.09 1.37 -1.70
C ASP A 82 4.30 2.16 -0.41
N SER A 83 3.32 2.10 0.50
CA SER A 83 3.37 2.81 1.78
C SER A 83 4.46 2.29 2.71
N TYR A 84 4.94 1.05 2.52
CA TYR A 84 5.98 0.41 3.31
C TYR A 84 7.31 0.28 2.57
N GLN A 85 7.53 1.07 1.51
CA GLN A 85 8.83 1.19 0.85
C GLN A 85 9.91 1.72 1.81
N SER A 86 11.18 1.63 1.43
CA SER A 86 12.32 1.85 2.34
C SER A 86 12.31 3.17 3.13
N ILE A 87 11.83 4.28 2.55
CA ILE A 87 11.76 5.58 3.23
C ILE A 87 10.86 5.56 4.47
N GLU A 88 9.87 4.66 4.52
CA GLU A 88 8.97 4.49 5.66
C GLU A 88 9.69 3.98 6.91
N LYS A 89 10.88 3.37 6.76
CA LYS A 89 11.74 3.01 7.91
C LYS A 89 12.21 4.25 8.67
N VAL A 90 12.42 5.35 7.95
CA VAL A 90 12.96 6.60 8.51
C VAL A 90 11.84 7.56 8.88
N LYS A 91 10.84 7.71 8.01
CA LYS A 91 9.73 8.66 8.25
C LYS A 91 8.68 8.14 9.22
N ALA A 92 8.46 6.82 9.25
CA ALA A 92 7.56 6.15 10.19
C ALA A 92 6.19 6.82 10.31
N PHE A 93 5.56 7.18 9.18
CA PHE A 93 4.22 7.79 9.18
C PHE A 93 3.11 6.76 9.36
N MET A 94 3.30 5.53 8.91
CA MET A 94 2.27 4.48 8.95
C MET A 94 1.77 4.15 10.37
N PRO A 95 2.60 4.07 11.42
CA PRO A 95 2.13 3.85 12.79
C PRO A 95 1.10 4.90 13.23
N ASP A 96 1.38 6.18 13.00
CA ASP A 96 0.48 7.28 13.38
C ASP A 96 -0.79 7.30 12.53
N ILE A 97 -0.65 7.01 11.24
CA ILE A 97 -1.79 6.87 10.32
C ILE A 97 -2.72 5.74 10.78
N LEU A 98 -2.17 4.57 11.12
CA LEU A 98 -2.96 3.44 11.63
C LEU A 98 -3.62 3.77 12.97
N ARG A 99 -2.93 4.49 13.87
CA ARG A 99 -3.53 4.99 15.12
C ARG A 99 -4.72 5.91 14.85
N LEU A 100 -4.65 6.78 13.84
CA LEU A 100 -5.79 7.61 13.43
C LEU A 100 -6.95 6.76 12.88
N PHE A 101 -6.67 5.78 12.01
CA PHE A 101 -7.70 4.88 11.52
C PHE A 101 -8.38 4.07 12.63
N ILE A 102 -7.63 3.65 13.65
CA ILE A 102 -8.17 3.01 14.87
C ILE A 102 -9.04 4.00 15.64
N LYS A 103 -8.53 5.21 15.93
CA LYS A 103 -9.22 6.26 16.70
C LYS A 103 -10.57 6.62 16.07
N TYR A 104 -10.61 6.77 14.76
CA TYR A 104 -11.80 7.14 14.00
C TYR A 104 -12.52 5.93 13.39
N ARG A 105 -12.23 4.71 13.85
CA ARG A 105 -12.87 3.44 13.45
C ARG A 105 -13.13 3.34 11.94
N THR A 106 -12.10 3.60 11.16
CA THR A 106 -12.20 3.67 9.70
C THR A 106 -11.45 2.48 9.10
N PRO A 107 -12.14 1.60 8.35
CA PRO A 107 -11.52 0.39 7.82
C PRO A 107 -10.50 0.72 6.73
N VAL A 108 -9.49 -0.15 6.60
CA VAL A 108 -8.43 0.03 5.61
C VAL A 108 -8.21 -1.22 4.75
N SER A 109 -7.79 -0.99 3.51
CA SER A 109 -7.23 -2.00 2.63
C SER A 109 -5.84 -1.57 2.21
N ILE A 110 -4.88 -2.48 2.20
CA ILE A 110 -3.52 -2.22 1.73
C ILE A 110 -3.03 -3.38 0.89
N SER A 111 -2.29 -3.06 -0.17
CA SER A 111 -1.43 -4.03 -0.84
C SER A 111 0.01 -3.57 -0.80
N THR A 112 0.95 -4.49 -0.57
CA THR A 112 2.37 -4.16 -0.49
C THR A 112 3.27 -5.24 -1.09
N LYS A 113 4.47 -4.84 -1.52
CA LYS A 113 5.58 -5.72 -1.87
C LYS A 113 6.69 -5.71 -0.82
N ALA A 114 6.47 -5.09 0.33
CA ALA A 114 7.46 -4.92 1.39
C ALA A 114 7.10 -5.69 2.66
N THR A 115 8.11 -6.28 3.31
CA THR A 115 7.94 -6.96 4.60
C THR A 115 7.96 -5.99 5.79
N LEU A 116 8.31 -4.71 5.55
CA LEU A 116 8.34 -3.67 6.59
C LEU A 116 6.99 -3.48 7.28
N LEU A 117 5.88 -3.82 6.62
CA LEU A 117 4.54 -3.84 7.19
C LEU A 117 4.47 -4.62 8.52
N LEU A 118 5.28 -5.67 8.67
CA LEU A 118 5.34 -6.48 9.90
C LEU A 118 5.71 -5.67 11.15
N ARG A 119 6.44 -4.54 11.00
CA ARG A 119 6.72 -3.61 12.11
C ARG A 119 5.44 -3.16 12.80
N ASP A 120 4.38 -2.95 12.01
CA ASP A 120 3.13 -2.32 12.44
C ASP A 120 1.98 -3.34 12.54
N ARG A 121 2.31 -4.65 12.58
CA ARG A 121 1.35 -5.77 12.66
C ARG A 121 0.28 -5.56 13.74
N GLU A 122 0.69 -5.23 14.96
CA GLU A 122 -0.24 -5.09 16.09
C GLU A 122 -1.27 -3.97 15.87
N LEU A 123 -0.91 -2.92 15.11
CA LEU A 123 -1.85 -1.86 14.77
C LEU A 123 -2.88 -2.34 13.75
N PHE A 124 -2.49 -3.15 12.77
CA PHE A 124 -3.45 -3.78 11.86
C PHE A 124 -4.39 -4.74 12.58
N VAL A 125 -3.86 -5.56 13.50
CA VAL A 125 -4.69 -6.44 14.34
C VAL A 125 -5.70 -5.62 15.15
N LYS A 126 -5.23 -4.57 15.84
CA LYS A 126 -6.11 -3.66 16.59
C LYS A 126 -7.17 -3.01 15.71
N LEU A 127 -6.81 -2.61 14.49
CA LEU A 127 -7.73 -1.99 13.53
C LEU A 127 -8.79 -2.98 13.03
N ALA A 128 -8.41 -4.22 12.78
CA ALA A 128 -9.35 -5.29 12.41
C ALA A 128 -10.39 -5.56 13.50
N GLU A 129 -10.01 -5.43 14.78
CA GLU A 129 -10.95 -5.59 15.90
C GLU A 129 -12.00 -4.46 16.00
N VAL A 130 -11.67 -3.24 15.57
CA VAL A 130 -12.53 -2.06 15.80
C VAL A 130 -13.27 -1.56 14.56
N ALA A 131 -12.79 -1.87 13.36
CA ALA A 131 -13.37 -1.38 12.11
C ALA A 131 -13.21 -2.37 10.94
N GLY A 132 -12.00 -2.93 10.77
CA GLY A 132 -11.66 -3.83 9.68
C GLY A 132 -10.32 -3.49 9.03
N ALA A 133 -9.53 -4.51 8.72
CA ALA A 133 -8.28 -4.36 8.01
C ALA A 133 -8.11 -5.50 6.99
N HIS A 134 -7.79 -5.13 5.75
CA HIS A 134 -7.40 -6.06 4.69
C HIS A 134 -5.94 -5.81 4.31
N VAL A 135 -5.10 -6.82 4.46
CA VAL A 135 -3.67 -6.79 4.12
C VAL A 135 -3.40 -7.78 3.02
N ALA A 136 -3.03 -7.28 1.84
CA ALA A 136 -2.61 -8.12 0.73
C ALA A 136 -1.12 -7.96 0.43
N ILE A 137 -0.49 -9.04 -0.01
CA ILE A 137 0.82 -8.96 -0.67
C ILE A 137 0.65 -9.01 -2.17
N SER A 138 1.48 -8.31 -2.94
CA SER A 138 1.60 -8.60 -4.37
C SER A 138 2.69 -9.64 -4.63
N ALA A 139 2.35 -10.68 -5.37
CA ALA A 139 3.26 -11.75 -5.78
C ALA A 139 3.11 -12.00 -7.28
N THR A 140 3.92 -11.31 -8.10
CA THR A 140 3.87 -11.44 -9.56
C THR A 140 4.56 -12.73 -10.04
N THR A 141 5.62 -13.16 -9.36
CA THR A 141 6.29 -14.44 -9.62
C THR A 141 7.02 -14.97 -8.39
N PHE A 142 7.13 -16.30 -8.29
CA PHE A 142 7.99 -16.98 -7.32
C PHE A 142 9.43 -17.21 -7.81
N ASP A 143 9.71 -17.02 -9.11
CA ASP A 143 11.07 -17.05 -9.64
C ASP A 143 11.81 -15.76 -9.22
N GLU A 144 12.77 -15.92 -8.32
CA GLU A 144 13.54 -14.82 -7.76
C GLU A 144 14.43 -14.11 -8.79
N GLU A 145 14.93 -14.83 -9.80
CA GLU A 145 15.75 -14.26 -10.88
C GLU A 145 14.88 -13.48 -11.87
N LEU A 146 13.68 -13.96 -12.17
CA LEU A 146 12.70 -13.19 -12.93
C LEU A 146 12.28 -11.94 -12.16
N ARG A 147 11.92 -12.07 -10.87
CA ARG A 147 11.52 -10.96 -10.00
C ARG A 147 12.61 -9.88 -9.92
N LYS A 148 13.90 -10.23 -9.89
CA LYS A 148 15.04 -9.28 -10.00
C LYS A 148 14.97 -8.45 -11.27
N LYS A 149 14.56 -9.05 -12.39
CA LYS A 149 14.46 -8.37 -13.68
C LYS A 149 13.25 -7.43 -13.68
N ILE A 150 12.06 -7.91 -13.29
CA ILE A 150 10.82 -7.15 -13.44
C ILE A 150 10.50 -6.21 -12.26
N GLU A 151 11.00 -6.49 -11.07
CA GLU A 151 10.80 -5.74 -9.81
C GLU A 151 12.11 -5.66 -8.98
N PRO A 152 13.17 -5.02 -9.49
CA PRO A 152 14.49 -5.06 -8.87
C PRO A 152 14.57 -4.46 -7.46
N GLY A 153 13.69 -3.50 -7.12
CA GLY A 153 13.71 -2.82 -5.84
C GLY A 153 12.73 -3.37 -4.80
N SER A 154 11.93 -4.39 -5.13
CA SER A 154 10.98 -5.00 -4.20
C SER A 154 11.61 -6.15 -3.40
N PHE A 155 10.98 -6.53 -2.29
CA PHE A 155 11.46 -7.64 -1.47
C PHE A 155 11.27 -8.99 -2.18
N PRO A 156 12.08 -10.02 -1.90
CA PRO A 156 11.87 -11.36 -2.48
C PRO A 156 10.45 -11.88 -2.25
N THR A 157 9.82 -12.49 -3.26
CA THR A 157 8.42 -12.92 -3.18
C THR A 157 8.18 -13.86 -2.01
N LYS A 158 9.06 -14.84 -1.80
CA LYS A 158 9.00 -15.78 -0.67
C LYS A 158 8.95 -15.08 0.69
N GLU A 159 9.71 -13.99 0.85
CA GLU A 159 9.73 -13.22 2.09
C GLU A 159 8.43 -12.46 2.33
N ARG A 160 7.73 -12.03 1.26
CA ARG A 160 6.43 -11.36 1.36
C ARG A 160 5.38 -12.28 2.01
N PHE A 161 5.42 -13.59 1.76
CA PHE A 161 4.46 -14.54 2.38
C PHE A 161 4.54 -14.60 3.90
N LYS A 162 5.68 -14.22 4.51
CA LYS A 162 5.79 -14.06 5.97
C LYS A 162 4.81 -13.01 6.51
N VAL A 163 4.43 -12.03 5.69
CA VAL A 163 3.38 -11.05 6.04
C VAL A 163 2.05 -11.75 6.26
N ILE A 164 1.66 -12.63 5.33
CA ILE A 164 0.39 -13.37 5.40
C ILE A 164 0.40 -14.34 6.59
N GLU A 165 1.49 -15.10 6.76
CA GLU A 165 1.65 -15.98 7.92
C GLU A 165 1.54 -15.24 9.25
N ALA A 166 2.12 -14.05 9.36
CA ALA A 166 2.09 -13.27 10.59
C ALA A 166 0.66 -12.91 11.03
N PHE A 167 -0.31 -12.79 10.11
CA PHE A 167 -1.70 -12.47 10.44
C PHE A 167 -2.58 -13.71 10.68
N LYS A 168 -2.03 -14.93 10.58
CA LYS A 168 -2.75 -16.17 10.85
C LYS A 168 -3.37 -16.14 12.26
N GLY A 169 -4.65 -16.50 12.35
CA GLY A 169 -5.39 -16.52 13.61
C GLY A 169 -5.84 -15.15 14.13
N THR A 170 -5.61 -14.07 13.36
CA THR A 170 -6.14 -12.73 13.68
C THR A 170 -7.41 -12.43 12.88
N LYS A 171 -8.12 -11.34 13.19
CA LYS A 171 -9.26 -10.85 12.39
C LYS A 171 -8.86 -10.09 11.12
N VAL A 172 -7.57 -9.91 10.86
CA VAL A 172 -7.09 -9.24 9.65
C VAL A 172 -7.40 -10.14 8.45
N MET A 173 -8.14 -9.62 7.48
CA MET A 173 -8.33 -10.32 6.22
C MET A 173 -7.02 -10.26 5.42
N THR A 174 -6.54 -11.40 4.95
CA THR A 174 -5.29 -11.47 4.17
C THR A 174 -5.56 -11.88 2.73
N GLY A 175 -4.78 -11.34 1.80
CA GLY A 175 -4.90 -11.68 0.37
C GLY A 175 -3.55 -11.78 -0.34
N VAL A 176 -3.54 -12.48 -1.48
CA VAL A 176 -2.43 -12.49 -2.42
C VAL A 176 -2.91 -11.92 -3.73
N LEU A 177 -2.23 -10.89 -4.21
CA LEU A 177 -2.48 -10.26 -5.50
C LEU A 177 -1.45 -10.76 -6.50
N MET A 178 -1.89 -11.69 -7.34
CA MET A 178 -1.10 -12.20 -8.48
C MET A 178 -1.29 -11.28 -9.68
N MET A 179 -0.74 -10.07 -9.57
CA MET A 179 -0.88 -9.05 -10.60
C MET A 179 0.40 -8.21 -10.79
N PRO A 180 0.69 -7.81 -12.04
CA PRO A 180 0.03 -8.25 -13.28
C PRO A 180 0.43 -9.70 -13.62
N ILE A 181 -0.44 -10.41 -14.35
CA ILE A 181 -0.02 -11.58 -15.11
C ILE A 181 0.60 -11.03 -16.41
N LEU A 182 1.92 -11.12 -16.52
CA LEU A 182 2.72 -10.74 -17.68
C LEU A 182 2.81 -11.94 -18.64
N PRO A 183 2.29 -11.83 -19.88
CA PRO A 183 2.38 -12.89 -20.87
C PRO A 183 3.83 -13.30 -21.15
N TYR A 184 4.06 -14.60 -21.33
CA TYR A 184 5.36 -15.25 -21.54
C TYR A 184 6.37 -15.12 -20.39
N LEU A 185 6.02 -14.47 -19.29
CA LEU A 185 6.90 -14.27 -18.14
C LEU A 185 6.33 -14.89 -16.87
N THR A 186 5.02 -14.71 -16.62
CA THR A 186 4.39 -15.07 -15.34
C THR A 186 3.03 -15.76 -15.50
N ASP A 187 2.70 -16.16 -16.72
CA ASP A 187 1.47 -16.82 -17.14
C ASP A 187 1.59 -18.35 -17.22
N SER A 188 2.73 -18.93 -16.84
CA SER A 188 2.90 -20.38 -16.76
C SER A 188 2.13 -20.96 -15.57
N GLU A 189 1.60 -22.18 -15.72
CA GLU A 189 0.92 -22.90 -14.63
C GLU A 189 1.80 -23.11 -13.40
N GLN A 190 3.12 -23.23 -13.58
CA GLN A 190 4.05 -23.36 -12.46
C GLN A 190 4.13 -22.07 -11.61
N ASN A 191 3.90 -20.91 -12.22
CA ASN A 191 3.92 -19.62 -11.53
C ASN A 191 2.56 -19.26 -10.91
N LEU A 192 1.46 -19.71 -11.54
CA LEU A 192 0.08 -19.48 -11.11
C LEU A 192 -0.31 -20.37 -9.92
#